data_AF-A0AAC8Q2V1-F1
#
_entry.id   AF-A0AAC8Q2V1-F1
#
_cell.length_a   1.000
_cell.length_b   1.000
_cell.length_c   1.000
_cell.angle_alpha   90.00
_cell.angle_beta   90.00
_cell.angle_gamma   90.00
#
_symmetry.space_group_name_H-M   'P 1'
#
loop_
_entity.id
_entity.type
_entity.pdbx_description
1 polymer ?
#
loop_
_entity_poly.entity_id
_entity_poly.type
_entity_poly.pdbx_seq_one_letter_code
_entity_poly.pdbx_strand_id
1 'polypeptide(L)'
;MAPQPPPPPPELPLQKHLRRMLEALAEGQKRHAQWKERWERQHAEEMERWAQRHSEGVEKWAERQSEAVEKWAERHAKGVEKWAQGVEKWAEQMGSMSERMAKKERRKWERRMAREQLKEQQRAARRQRELEEANPLMGWVFALAALVMAGMAVLNVHTLWWLIFVALGMGSAAAGILGRARQHQLQAGQKQGLGTGEEAREEAPERPVEPEAPRQAEDPRTARVDALCDKLLAELRAGPGVLREVVHQPEQTVEGLRKSCHELARRERELRALSPPEEERRLEEERARLAARVESERDGVVKERLESALRLLDEQRKQRAELATAASRLEAEHMRLYYTLENLYTQVLRVRSADAAGADVAGAGLRRSVEQLGLEMDAVAEALEEVHRDAPPRERVPTR
;
A
#
# COMPACT_ATOMS: atom_id res chain seq x y z
N MET A 1 7.59 95.17 -85.03
CA MET A 1 7.01 93.93 -85.59
C MET A 1 7.98 92.81 -85.28
N ALA A 2 7.67 91.95 -84.31
CA ALA A 2 8.53 90.81 -83.97
C ALA A 2 8.39 89.72 -85.05
N PRO A 3 9.49 89.14 -85.55
CA PRO A 3 9.45 88.10 -86.58
C PRO A 3 8.81 86.82 -86.03
N GLN A 4 7.89 86.23 -86.80
CA GLN A 4 7.33 84.91 -86.49
C GLN A 4 8.46 83.86 -86.46
N PRO A 5 8.47 82.95 -85.47
CA PRO A 5 9.40 81.84 -85.46
C PRO A 5 9.12 80.90 -86.64
N PRO A 6 10.16 80.29 -87.24
CA PRO A 6 10.01 79.39 -88.38
C PRO A 6 9.20 78.14 -87.99
N PRO A 7 8.42 77.56 -88.93
CA PRO A 7 7.67 76.34 -88.68
C PRO A 7 8.62 75.18 -88.40
N PRO A 8 8.26 74.26 -87.47
CA PRO A 8 9.09 73.11 -87.15
C PRO A 8 9.25 72.18 -88.36
N PRO A 9 10.42 71.53 -88.52
CA PRO A 9 10.68 70.60 -89.62
C PRO A 9 9.76 69.37 -89.56
N PRO A 10 9.44 68.74 -90.70
CA PRO A 10 8.55 67.59 -90.75
C PRO A 10 9.15 66.39 -90.00
N GLU A 11 8.41 65.85 -89.04
CA GLU A 11 8.82 64.69 -88.24
C GLU A 11 9.07 63.46 -89.13
N LEU A 12 10.25 62.84 -88.97
CA LEU A 12 10.58 61.58 -89.64
C LEU A 12 9.67 60.45 -89.09
N PRO A 13 9.14 59.56 -89.94
CA PRO A 13 8.17 58.52 -89.54
C PRO A 13 8.68 57.58 -88.43
N LEU A 14 10.00 57.40 -88.33
CA LEU A 14 10.64 56.59 -87.29
C LEU A 14 10.54 57.23 -85.90
N GLN A 15 10.66 58.56 -85.79
CA GLN A 15 10.53 59.27 -84.52
C GLN A 15 9.08 59.21 -84.01
N LYS A 16 8.11 59.32 -84.92
CA LYS A 16 6.68 59.17 -84.61
C LYS A 16 6.35 57.76 -84.12
N HIS A 17 6.95 56.73 -84.70
CA HIS A 17 6.77 55.35 -84.25
C HIS A 17 7.37 55.12 -82.86
N LEU A 18 8.60 55.59 -82.62
CA LEU A 18 9.28 55.43 -81.33
C LEU A 18 8.56 56.16 -80.19
N ARG A 19 8.03 57.37 -80.47
CA ARG A 19 7.18 58.11 -79.52
C ARG A 19 5.90 57.34 -79.16
N ARG A 20 5.22 56.76 -80.14
CA ARG A 20 4.02 55.93 -79.91
C ARG A 20 4.33 54.69 -79.06
N MET A 21 5.49 54.05 -79.26
CA MET A 21 5.89 52.90 -78.43
C MET A 21 6.18 53.31 -76.98
N LEU A 22 6.87 54.43 -76.77
CA LEU A 22 7.14 54.93 -75.42
C LEU A 22 5.86 55.38 -74.70
N GLU A 23 4.93 56.01 -75.42
CA GLU A 23 3.59 56.34 -74.91
C GLU A 23 2.82 55.05 -74.54
N ALA A 24 2.84 54.03 -75.39
CA ALA A 24 2.21 52.73 -75.11
C ALA A 24 2.84 52.00 -73.91
N LEU A 25 4.17 52.06 -73.75
CA LEU A 25 4.87 51.50 -72.57
C LEU A 25 4.52 52.26 -71.29
N ALA A 26 4.49 53.59 -71.34
CA ALA A 26 4.10 54.42 -70.20
C ALA A 26 2.63 54.19 -69.81
N GLU A 27 1.74 54.03 -70.79
CA GLU A 27 0.36 53.62 -70.54
C GLU A 27 0.26 52.21 -69.96
N GLY A 28 1.04 51.26 -70.47
CA GLY A 28 1.12 49.90 -69.95
C GLY A 28 1.57 49.87 -68.49
N GLN A 29 2.62 50.62 -68.14
CA GLN A 29 3.11 50.74 -66.77
C GLN A 29 2.06 51.39 -65.84
N LYS A 30 1.35 52.42 -66.30
CA LYS A 30 0.25 53.04 -65.54
C LYS A 30 -0.89 52.04 -65.29
N ARG A 31 -1.30 51.29 -66.31
CA ARG A 31 -2.35 50.26 -66.17
C ARG A 31 -1.93 49.15 -65.21
N HIS A 32 -0.67 48.73 -65.27
CA HIS A 32 -0.12 47.72 -64.36
C HIS A 32 -0.06 48.22 -62.91
N ALA A 33 0.39 49.46 -62.68
CA ALA A 33 0.38 50.07 -61.35
C ALA A 33 -1.04 50.17 -60.77
N GLN A 34 -2.00 50.63 -61.56
CA GLN A 34 -3.41 50.70 -61.14
C GLN A 34 -4.02 49.32 -60.90
N TRP A 35 -3.65 48.32 -61.70
CA TRP A 35 -4.09 46.94 -61.47
C TRP A 35 -3.52 46.38 -60.17
N LYS A 36 -2.23 46.61 -59.91
CA LYS A 36 -1.56 46.16 -58.68
C LYS A 36 -2.18 46.79 -57.43
N GLU A 37 -2.43 48.10 -57.47
CA GLU A 37 -3.08 48.80 -56.36
C GLU A 37 -4.49 48.28 -56.09
N ARG A 38 -5.28 48.01 -57.14
CA ARG A 38 -6.60 47.37 -56.99
C ARG A 38 -6.50 45.96 -56.42
N TRP A 39 -5.53 45.18 -56.88
CA TRP A 39 -5.30 43.82 -56.39
C TRP A 39 -4.91 43.81 -54.91
N GLU A 40 -3.98 44.70 -54.49
CA GLU A 40 -3.57 44.84 -53.09
C GLU A 40 -4.74 45.25 -52.18
N ARG A 41 -5.60 46.15 -52.64
CA ARG A 41 -6.83 46.52 -51.90
C ARG A 41 -7.80 45.36 -51.76
N GLN A 42 -8.08 44.64 -52.85
CA GLN A 42 -8.97 43.47 -52.81
C GLN A 42 -8.43 42.39 -51.89
N HIS A 43 -7.13 42.10 -51.97
CA HIS A 43 -6.48 41.11 -51.13
C HIS A 43 -6.49 41.54 -49.64
N ALA A 44 -6.32 42.82 -49.34
CA ALA A 44 -6.44 43.33 -47.97
C ALA A 44 -7.87 43.15 -47.42
N GLU A 45 -8.89 43.48 -48.21
CA GLU A 45 -10.31 43.28 -47.82
C GLU A 45 -10.68 41.79 -47.68
N GLU A 46 -10.11 40.91 -48.49
CA GLU A 46 -10.29 39.46 -48.36
C GLU A 46 -9.64 38.91 -47.10
N MET A 47 -8.42 39.37 -46.79
CA MET A 47 -7.71 38.98 -45.57
C MET A 47 -8.42 39.46 -44.31
N GLU A 48 -8.96 40.68 -44.31
CA GLU A 48 -9.75 41.19 -43.18
C GLU A 48 -11.03 40.38 -42.99
N ARG A 49 -11.75 40.07 -44.08
CA ARG A 49 -12.94 39.20 -44.03
C ARG A 49 -12.64 37.78 -43.60
N TRP A 50 -11.46 37.25 -43.94
CA TRP A 50 -11.01 35.95 -43.48
C TRP A 50 -10.70 35.98 -41.98
N ALA A 51 -9.98 37.01 -41.51
CA ALA A 51 -9.62 37.18 -40.11
C ALA A 51 -10.86 37.32 -39.21
N GLN A 52 -11.85 38.11 -39.62
CA GLN A 52 -13.12 38.26 -38.90
C GLN A 52 -13.89 36.95 -38.77
N ARG A 53 -14.01 36.18 -39.87
CA ARG A 53 -14.67 34.86 -39.82
C ARG A 53 -13.91 33.88 -38.93
N HIS A 54 -12.59 33.97 -38.94
CA HIS A 54 -11.76 33.09 -38.12
C HIS A 54 -11.89 33.43 -36.63
N SER A 55 -11.89 34.72 -36.26
CA SER A 55 -12.09 35.13 -34.87
C SER A 55 -13.48 34.74 -34.34
N GLU A 56 -14.54 34.97 -35.12
CA GLU A 56 -15.89 34.52 -34.74
C GLU A 56 -15.98 32.99 -34.60
N GLY A 57 -15.25 32.24 -35.44
CA GLY A 57 -15.18 30.79 -35.35
C GLY A 57 -14.47 30.32 -34.08
N VAL A 58 -13.39 31.00 -33.70
CA VAL A 58 -12.62 30.71 -32.48
C VAL A 58 -13.44 31.05 -31.23
N GLU A 59 -14.14 32.18 -31.21
CA GLU A 59 -15.02 32.58 -30.10
C GLU A 59 -16.13 31.55 -29.87
N LYS A 60 -16.86 31.16 -30.94
CA LYS A 60 -17.90 30.13 -30.85
C LYS A 60 -17.35 28.76 -30.44
N TRP A 61 -16.14 28.43 -30.85
CA TRP A 61 -15.48 27.20 -30.41
C TRP A 61 -15.15 27.28 -28.91
N ALA A 62 -14.63 28.41 -28.43
CA ALA A 62 -14.29 28.62 -27.03
C ALA A 62 -15.53 28.57 -26.13
N GLU A 63 -16.64 29.20 -26.52
CA GLU A 63 -17.92 29.14 -25.81
C GLU A 63 -18.43 27.70 -25.67
N ARG A 64 -18.36 26.91 -26.75
CA ARG A 64 -18.75 25.50 -26.72
C ARG A 64 -17.87 24.68 -25.79
N GLN A 65 -16.57 24.97 -25.74
CA GLN A 65 -15.65 24.29 -24.83
C GLN A 65 -15.94 24.67 -23.37
N SER A 66 -16.19 25.94 -23.06
CA SER A 66 -16.52 26.34 -21.69
C SER A 66 -17.83 25.70 -21.21
N GLU A 67 -18.86 25.66 -22.05
CA GLU A 67 -20.11 24.96 -21.70
C GLU A 67 -19.91 23.45 -21.50
N ALA A 68 -19.06 22.82 -22.31
CA ALA A 68 -18.76 21.40 -22.18
C ALA A 68 -18.03 21.09 -20.87
N VAL A 69 -17.06 21.95 -20.49
CA VAL A 69 -16.32 21.85 -19.24
C VAL A 69 -17.24 22.07 -18.04
N GLU A 70 -18.12 23.06 -18.10
CA GLU A 70 -19.09 23.33 -17.02
C GLU A 70 -20.05 22.14 -16.82
N LYS A 71 -20.61 21.59 -17.91
CA LYS A 71 -21.47 20.39 -17.86
C LYS A 71 -20.73 19.16 -17.35
N TRP A 72 -19.45 19.02 -17.69
CA TRP A 72 -18.60 17.94 -17.18
C TRP A 72 -18.35 18.11 -15.67
N ALA A 73 -18.01 19.32 -15.22
CA ALA A 73 -17.79 19.64 -13.81
C ALA A 73 -19.04 19.41 -12.96
N GLU A 74 -20.22 19.81 -13.43
CA GLU A 74 -21.50 19.55 -12.74
C GLU A 74 -21.78 18.05 -12.58
N ARG A 75 -21.49 17.25 -13.60
CA ARG A 75 -21.67 15.78 -13.54
C ARG A 75 -20.71 15.16 -12.54
N HIS A 76 -19.46 15.61 -12.53
CA HIS A 76 -18.47 15.15 -11.59
C HIS A 76 -18.81 15.53 -10.15
N ALA A 77 -19.24 16.76 -9.89
CA ALA A 77 -19.68 17.20 -8.56
C ALA A 77 -20.81 16.31 -8.01
N LYS A 78 -21.82 16.01 -8.84
CA LYS A 78 -22.92 15.08 -8.48
C LYS A 78 -22.44 13.64 -8.25
N GLY A 79 -21.43 13.20 -9.00
CA GLY A 79 -20.79 11.89 -8.80
C GLY A 79 -20.09 11.80 -7.46
N VAL A 80 -19.30 12.83 -7.11
CA VAL A 80 -18.59 12.93 -5.83
C VAL A 80 -19.55 12.97 -4.65
N GLU A 81 -20.65 13.74 -4.74
CA GLU A 81 -21.66 13.79 -3.68
C GLU A 81 -22.32 12.42 -3.44
N LYS A 82 -22.68 11.70 -4.50
CA LYS A 82 -23.22 10.33 -4.39
C LYS A 82 -22.22 9.35 -3.80
N TRP A 83 -20.95 9.47 -4.20
CA TRP A 83 -19.88 8.63 -3.67
C TRP A 83 -19.68 8.89 -2.17
N ALA A 84 -19.63 10.15 -1.75
CA ALA A 84 -19.51 10.53 -0.34
C ALA A 84 -20.66 9.95 0.52
N GLN A 85 -21.91 10.02 0.03
CA GLN A 85 -23.05 9.39 0.69
C GLN A 85 -22.92 7.86 0.76
N GLY A 86 -22.30 7.23 -0.24
CA GLY A 86 -22.00 5.80 -0.24
C GLY A 86 -20.95 5.41 0.80
N VAL A 87 -19.89 6.21 0.93
CA VAL A 87 -18.82 6.03 1.91
C VAL A 87 -19.36 6.15 3.34
N GLU A 88 -20.21 7.15 3.60
CA GLU A 88 -20.82 7.34 4.92
C GLU A 88 -21.67 6.13 5.33
N LYS A 89 -22.53 5.63 4.44
CA LYS A 89 -23.33 4.41 4.68
C LYS A 89 -22.47 3.17 4.90
N TRP A 90 -21.40 3.02 4.13
CA TRP A 90 -20.46 1.91 4.30
C TRP A 90 -19.74 1.99 5.65
N ALA A 91 -19.33 3.18 6.08
CA ALA A 91 -18.71 3.42 7.37
C ALA A 91 -19.66 3.07 8.54
N GLU A 92 -20.93 3.47 8.46
CA GLU A 92 -21.97 3.08 9.43
C GLU A 92 -22.15 1.56 9.49
N GLN A 93 -22.20 0.91 8.32
CA GLN A 93 -22.36 -0.54 8.23
C GLN A 93 -21.16 -1.27 8.86
N MET A 94 -19.93 -0.83 8.58
CA MET A 94 -18.70 -1.37 9.14
C MET A 94 -18.62 -1.13 10.66
N GLY A 95 -19.01 0.06 11.12
CA GLY A 95 -19.13 0.37 12.54
C GLY A 95 -20.04 -0.63 13.25
N SER A 96 -21.25 -0.84 12.73
CA SER A 96 -22.22 -1.79 13.30
C SER A 96 -21.71 -3.24 13.31
N MET A 97 -20.93 -3.64 12.29
CA MET A 97 -20.34 -4.98 12.21
C MET A 97 -19.23 -5.16 13.24
N SER A 98 -18.39 -4.13 13.42
CA SER A 98 -17.30 -4.12 14.40
C SER A 98 -17.84 -4.25 15.83
N GLU A 99 -18.93 -3.53 16.16
CA GLU A 99 -19.58 -3.62 17.46
C GLU A 99 -20.18 -5.02 17.73
N ARG A 100 -20.81 -5.62 16.72
CA ARG A 100 -21.36 -6.98 16.81
C ARG A 100 -20.25 -8.01 17.06
N MET A 101 -19.11 -7.85 16.38
CA MET A 101 -17.94 -8.72 16.56
C MET A 101 -17.33 -8.54 17.95
N ALA A 102 -17.11 -7.29 18.40
CA ALA A 102 -16.63 -6.99 19.74
C ALA A 102 -17.54 -7.58 20.83
N LYS A 103 -18.87 -7.45 20.67
CA LYS A 103 -19.86 -8.06 21.58
C LYS A 103 -19.81 -9.59 21.59
N LYS A 104 -19.58 -10.21 20.42
CA LYS A 104 -19.43 -11.66 20.30
C LYS A 104 -18.15 -12.17 20.96
N GLU A 105 -17.05 -11.44 20.82
CA GLU A 105 -15.78 -11.76 21.49
C GLU A 105 -15.90 -11.60 23.01
N ARG A 106 -16.51 -10.52 23.49
CA ARG A 106 -16.77 -10.30 24.91
C ARG A 106 -17.55 -11.47 25.52
N ARG A 107 -18.64 -11.91 24.86
CA ARG A 107 -19.43 -13.08 25.30
C ARG A 107 -18.62 -14.38 25.29
N LYS A 108 -17.73 -14.57 24.30
CA LYS A 108 -16.85 -15.75 24.26
C LYS A 108 -15.85 -15.74 25.42
N TRP A 109 -15.27 -14.57 25.71
CA TRP A 109 -14.33 -14.38 26.81
C TRP A 109 -15.01 -14.62 28.17
N GLU A 110 -16.18 -14.02 28.40
CA GLU A 110 -17.00 -14.25 29.60
C GLU A 110 -17.32 -15.75 29.80
N ARG A 111 -17.65 -16.48 28.72
CA ARG A 111 -17.89 -17.94 28.78
C ARG A 111 -16.62 -18.74 29.10
N ARG A 112 -15.45 -18.32 28.61
CA ARG A 112 -14.17 -18.98 28.94
C ARG A 112 -13.83 -18.76 30.42
N MET A 113 -13.94 -17.52 30.89
CA MET A 113 -13.73 -17.17 32.30
C MET A 113 -14.68 -17.93 33.22
N ALA A 114 -15.98 -18.00 32.90
CA ALA A 114 -16.93 -18.76 33.71
C ALA A 114 -16.61 -20.27 33.75
N ARG A 115 -16.13 -20.86 32.64
CA ARG A 115 -15.69 -22.27 32.61
C ARG A 115 -14.43 -22.51 33.42
N GLU A 116 -13.50 -21.56 33.39
CA GLU A 116 -12.27 -21.64 34.19
C GLU A 116 -12.59 -21.52 35.68
N GLN A 117 -13.42 -20.56 36.08
CA GLN A 117 -13.90 -20.43 37.46
C GLN A 117 -14.62 -21.70 37.94
N LEU A 118 -15.49 -22.30 37.12
CA LEU A 118 -16.16 -23.55 37.49
C LEU A 118 -15.16 -24.71 37.65
N LYS A 119 -14.16 -24.81 36.76
CA LYS A 119 -13.10 -25.83 36.87
C LYS A 119 -12.25 -25.62 38.12
N GLU A 120 -11.94 -24.39 38.48
CA GLU A 120 -11.21 -24.06 39.70
C GLU A 120 -12.02 -24.42 40.94
N GLN A 121 -13.30 -24.08 40.99
CA GLN A 121 -14.19 -24.49 42.07
C GLN A 121 -14.27 -26.01 42.19
N GLN A 122 -14.39 -26.74 41.08
CA GLN A 122 -14.39 -28.20 41.10
C GLN A 122 -13.06 -28.79 41.58
N ARG A 123 -11.92 -28.22 41.16
CA ARG A 123 -10.59 -28.62 41.63
C ARG A 123 -10.39 -28.29 43.11
N ALA A 124 -10.92 -27.18 43.59
CA ALA A 124 -10.88 -26.81 45.00
C ALA A 124 -11.74 -27.77 45.84
N ALA A 125 -12.96 -28.08 45.40
CA ALA A 125 -13.85 -29.03 46.06
C ALA A 125 -13.28 -30.45 46.08
N ARG A 126 -12.64 -30.91 44.98
CA ARG A 126 -11.93 -32.20 44.96
C ARG A 126 -10.77 -32.23 45.95
N ARG A 127 -9.96 -31.17 45.98
CA ARG A 127 -8.86 -31.03 46.96
C ARG A 127 -9.38 -31.03 48.40
N GLN A 128 -10.52 -30.40 48.67
CA GLN A 128 -11.13 -30.43 50.00
C GLN A 128 -11.56 -31.86 50.39
N ARG A 129 -12.21 -32.61 49.48
CA ARG A 129 -12.59 -34.01 49.75
C ARG A 129 -11.37 -34.91 49.97
N GLU A 130 -10.34 -34.78 49.16
CA GLU A 130 -9.08 -35.51 49.33
C GLU A 130 -8.39 -35.19 50.67
N LEU A 131 -8.56 -33.97 51.17
CA LEU A 131 -8.04 -33.55 52.48
C LEU A 131 -8.88 -34.08 53.64
N GLU A 132 -10.21 -34.13 53.49
CA GLU A 132 -11.12 -34.70 54.50
C GLU A 132 -10.97 -36.23 54.61
N GLU A 133 -10.69 -36.92 53.50
CA GLU A 133 -10.47 -38.36 53.47
C GLU A 133 -9.04 -38.77 53.91
N ALA A 134 -8.09 -37.83 53.92
CA ALA A 134 -6.71 -38.05 54.36
C ALA A 134 -6.64 -38.16 55.89
N ASN A 135 -7.08 -39.30 56.42
CA ASN A 135 -6.97 -39.61 57.85
C ASN A 135 -5.49 -39.73 58.26
N PRO A 136 -4.95 -38.81 59.09
CA PRO A 136 -3.54 -38.86 59.52
C PRO A 136 -3.24 -40.11 60.35
N LEU A 137 -4.26 -40.66 61.01
CA LEU A 137 -4.17 -41.91 61.77
C LEU A 137 -3.82 -43.12 60.88
N MET A 138 -4.37 -43.19 59.65
CA MET A 138 -4.01 -44.28 58.73
C MET A 138 -2.56 -44.17 58.28
N GLY A 139 -2.04 -42.95 58.07
CA GLY A 139 -0.63 -42.72 57.79
C GLY A 139 0.30 -43.24 58.90
N TRP A 140 -0.05 -42.98 60.16
CA TRP A 140 0.68 -43.49 61.32
C TRP A 140 0.59 -45.01 61.46
N VAL A 141 -0.58 -45.60 61.21
CA VAL A 141 -0.76 -47.07 61.24
C VAL A 141 0.14 -47.75 60.22
N PHE A 142 0.22 -47.25 58.98
CA PHE A 142 1.11 -47.80 57.97
C PHE A 142 2.60 -47.61 58.32
N ALA A 143 2.98 -46.47 58.90
CA ALA A 143 4.36 -46.24 59.35
C ALA A 143 4.77 -47.21 60.47
N LEU A 144 3.87 -47.47 61.43
CA LEU A 144 4.11 -48.37 62.56
C LEU A 144 4.17 -49.84 62.08
N ALA A 145 3.27 -50.24 61.17
CA ALA A 145 3.31 -51.56 60.55
C ALA A 145 4.61 -51.79 59.75
N ALA A 146 5.07 -50.79 59.00
CA ALA A 146 6.35 -50.87 58.27
C ALA A 146 7.54 -51.04 59.22
N LEU A 147 7.56 -50.34 60.36
CA LEU A 147 8.59 -50.47 61.38
C LEU A 147 8.63 -51.86 62.01
N VAL A 148 7.46 -52.43 62.36
CA VAL A 148 7.36 -53.78 62.92
C VAL A 148 7.86 -54.83 61.93
N MET A 149 7.47 -54.72 60.65
CA MET A 149 7.90 -55.62 59.58
C MET A 149 9.40 -55.53 59.33
N ALA A 150 9.98 -54.33 59.33
CA ALA A 150 11.43 -54.13 59.20
C ALA A 150 12.19 -54.72 60.41
N GLY A 151 11.68 -54.54 61.63
CA GLY A 151 12.25 -55.12 62.84
C GLY A 151 12.25 -56.66 62.83
N MET A 152 11.14 -57.27 62.40
CA MET A 152 11.08 -58.73 62.23
C MET A 152 12.05 -59.25 61.16
N ALA A 153 12.23 -58.51 60.06
CA ALA A 153 13.18 -58.87 59.02
C ALA A 153 14.63 -58.88 59.52
N VAL A 154 15.00 -57.95 60.41
CA VAL A 154 16.35 -57.86 61.00
C VAL A 154 16.59 -58.92 62.08
N LEU A 155 15.56 -59.31 62.84
CA LEU A 155 15.70 -60.36 63.85
C LEU A 155 15.72 -61.78 63.24
N ASN A 156 15.11 -61.98 62.07
CA ASN A 156 15.00 -63.26 61.38
C ASN A 156 15.52 -63.19 59.93
N VAL A 157 16.75 -62.67 59.76
CA VAL A 157 17.36 -62.42 58.44
C VAL A 157 17.40 -63.65 57.54
N HIS A 158 17.61 -64.85 58.09
CA HIS A 158 17.76 -66.06 57.29
C HIS A 158 16.43 -66.60 56.70
N THR A 159 15.28 -66.24 57.27
CA THR A 159 13.96 -66.75 56.83
C THR A 159 13.04 -65.65 56.28
N LEU A 160 13.20 -64.40 56.70
CA LEU A 160 12.25 -63.31 56.44
C LEU A 160 12.85 -62.09 55.73
N TRP A 161 13.99 -62.23 55.05
CA TRP A 161 14.66 -61.12 54.34
C TRP A 161 13.77 -60.38 53.31
N TRP A 162 12.80 -61.06 52.70
CA TRP A 162 11.89 -60.47 51.71
C TRP A 162 10.91 -59.44 52.29
N LEU A 163 10.68 -59.44 53.62
CA LEU A 163 9.81 -58.47 54.29
C LEU A 163 10.32 -57.03 54.20
N ILE A 164 11.61 -56.83 53.90
CA ILE A 164 12.20 -55.51 53.69
C ILE A 164 11.50 -54.80 52.52
N PHE A 165 11.15 -55.51 51.44
CA PHE A 165 10.47 -54.92 50.29
C PHE A 165 9.03 -54.51 50.61
N VAL A 166 8.33 -55.30 51.43
CA VAL A 166 6.97 -54.99 51.88
C VAL A 166 6.99 -53.78 52.84
N ALA A 167 7.97 -53.73 53.74
CA ALA A 167 8.17 -52.60 54.63
C ALA A 167 8.49 -51.31 53.87
N LEU A 168 9.28 -51.39 52.79
CA LEU A 168 9.58 -50.26 51.90
C LEU A 168 8.33 -49.77 51.14
N GLY A 169 7.52 -50.72 50.63
CA GLY A 169 6.25 -50.42 49.96
C GLY A 169 5.27 -49.69 50.89
N MET A 170 5.07 -50.20 52.11
CA MET A 170 4.24 -49.55 53.12
C MET A 170 4.84 -48.22 53.62
N GLY A 171 6.17 -48.13 53.74
CA GLY A 171 6.88 -46.92 54.14
C GLY A 171 6.73 -45.77 53.14
N SER A 172 6.76 -46.06 51.83
CA SER A 172 6.54 -45.04 50.80
C SER A 172 5.08 -44.53 50.76
N ALA A 173 4.11 -45.42 50.96
CA ALA A 173 2.70 -45.04 51.11
C ALA A 173 2.46 -44.18 52.37
N ALA A 174 3.06 -44.55 53.50
CA ALA A 174 3.02 -43.78 54.73
C ALA A 174 3.67 -42.39 54.57
N ALA A 175 4.85 -42.31 53.94
CA ALA A 175 5.53 -41.04 53.65
C ALA A 175 4.69 -40.14 52.73
N GLY A 176 3.97 -40.70 51.75
CA GLY A 176 3.05 -39.94 50.90
C GLY A 176 1.81 -39.42 51.63
N ILE A 177 1.30 -40.13 52.63
CA ILE A 177 0.14 -39.72 53.44
C ILE A 177 0.57 -38.70 54.51
N LEU A 178 1.66 -38.95 55.24
CA LEU A 178 2.22 -38.03 56.24
C LEU A 178 2.82 -36.76 55.62
N GLY A 179 3.45 -36.86 54.44
CA GLY A 179 3.96 -35.70 53.71
C GLY A 179 2.84 -34.73 53.32
N ARG A 180 1.71 -35.25 52.85
CA ARG A 180 0.50 -34.45 52.57
C ARG A 180 -0.10 -33.84 53.83
N ALA A 181 -0.13 -34.57 54.96
CA ALA A 181 -0.61 -34.05 56.24
C ALA A 181 0.33 -32.98 56.85
N ARG A 182 1.65 -33.08 56.67
CA ARG A 182 2.62 -32.08 57.12
C ARG A 182 2.61 -30.83 56.23
N GLN A 183 2.44 -30.99 54.93
CA GLN A 183 2.24 -29.88 53.99
C GLN A 183 0.94 -29.13 54.26
N HIS A 184 -0.10 -29.83 54.76
CA HIS A 184 -1.34 -29.22 55.24
C HIS A 184 -1.11 -28.33 56.48
N GLN A 185 -0.26 -28.73 57.43
CA GLN A 185 0.09 -27.89 58.58
C GLN A 185 0.88 -26.65 58.18
N LEU A 186 1.80 -26.77 57.21
CA LEU A 186 2.56 -25.64 56.70
C LEU A 186 1.68 -24.65 55.91
N GLN A 187 0.76 -25.13 55.07
CA GLN A 187 -0.16 -24.26 54.32
C GLN A 187 -1.26 -23.65 55.20
N ALA A 188 -1.71 -24.34 56.25
CA ALA A 188 -2.62 -23.78 57.25
C ALA A 188 -1.94 -22.67 58.07
N GLY A 189 -0.66 -22.87 58.44
CA GLY A 189 0.15 -21.82 59.08
C GLY A 189 0.44 -20.62 58.16
N GLN A 190 0.65 -20.86 56.86
CA GLN A 190 0.91 -19.79 55.88
C GLN A 190 -0.35 -18.98 55.56
N LYS A 191 -1.55 -19.59 55.61
CA LYS A 191 -2.82 -18.87 55.47
C LYS A 191 -3.22 -18.07 56.72
N GLN A 192 -2.70 -18.41 57.90
CA GLN A 192 -2.86 -17.60 59.11
C GLN A 192 -1.84 -16.44 59.22
N GLY A 193 -0.76 -16.45 58.43
CA GLY A 193 0.26 -15.41 58.44
C GLY A 193 0.10 -14.31 57.37
N LEU A 194 -0.87 -14.40 56.47
CA LEU A 194 -1.05 -13.45 55.35
C LEU A 194 -2.16 -12.42 55.65
N GLY A 195 -1.95 -11.68 56.74
CA GLY A 195 -2.91 -10.68 57.23
C GLY A 195 -2.24 -9.47 57.87
N THR A 196 -1.11 -8.98 57.34
CA THR A 196 -0.60 -7.61 57.64
C THR A 196 0.55 -7.24 56.70
N GLY A 197 0.45 -6.01 56.15
CA GLY A 197 1.41 -5.14 55.43
C GLY A 197 2.73 -5.70 54.85
N GLU A 198 2.97 -5.56 53.54
CA GLU A 198 3.47 -4.35 52.84
C GLU A 198 5.01 -4.38 52.69
N GLU A 199 5.44 -4.10 51.46
CA GLU A 199 6.82 -3.76 51.04
C GLU A 199 7.90 -4.85 51.06
N ALA A 200 7.99 -5.59 49.96
CA ALA A 200 9.27 -5.95 49.36
C ALA A 200 9.11 -6.08 47.85
N ARG A 201 9.42 -4.98 47.16
CA ARG A 201 9.66 -4.93 45.72
C ARG A 201 10.91 -5.76 45.43
N GLU A 202 10.72 -7.04 45.19
CA GLU A 202 11.77 -7.95 44.76
C GLU A 202 11.92 -7.81 43.23
N GLU A 203 13.06 -7.29 42.82
CA GLU A 203 13.47 -7.10 41.43
C GLU A 203 13.36 -8.43 40.67
N ALA A 204 12.49 -8.45 39.68
CA ALA A 204 12.39 -9.55 38.74
C ALA A 204 13.71 -9.69 37.98
N PRO A 205 14.29 -10.90 37.87
CA PRO A 205 15.47 -11.11 37.05
C PRO A 205 15.12 -10.79 35.60
N GLU A 206 15.91 -9.90 35.00
CA GLU A 206 15.84 -9.50 33.61
C GLU A 206 15.77 -10.76 32.73
N ARG A 207 14.67 -10.88 31.98
CA ARG A 207 14.59 -11.86 30.90
C ARG A 207 15.67 -11.51 29.89
N PRO A 208 16.48 -12.48 29.43
CA PRO A 208 17.38 -12.28 28.32
C PRO A 208 16.58 -11.71 27.14
N VAL A 209 17.02 -10.56 26.64
CA VAL A 209 16.52 -9.95 25.41
C VAL A 209 16.62 -11.01 24.33
N GLU A 210 15.45 -11.53 23.95
CA GLU A 210 15.28 -12.37 22.77
C GLU A 210 15.82 -11.53 21.59
N PRO A 211 16.81 -12.02 20.82
CA PRO A 211 17.44 -11.23 19.78
C PRO A 211 16.35 -10.78 18.80
N GLU A 212 16.20 -9.47 18.66
CA GLU A 212 15.41 -8.83 17.61
C GLU A 212 15.64 -9.62 16.33
N ALA A 213 14.58 -10.24 15.81
CA ALA A 213 14.58 -10.83 14.48
C ALA A 213 15.23 -9.82 13.52
N PRO A 214 16.06 -10.29 12.57
CA PRO A 214 16.83 -9.41 11.71
C PRO A 214 15.88 -8.38 11.11
N ARG A 215 16.08 -7.11 11.46
CA ARG A 215 15.40 -5.98 10.83
C ARG A 215 15.53 -6.22 9.33
N GLN A 216 14.40 -6.44 8.68
CA GLN A 216 14.33 -6.69 7.25
C GLN A 216 15.21 -5.65 6.59
N ALA A 217 16.24 -6.10 5.85
CA ALA A 217 17.18 -5.21 5.20
C ALA A 217 16.37 -4.14 4.46
N GLU A 218 16.52 -2.89 4.87
CA GLU A 218 15.79 -1.77 4.27
C GLU A 218 16.02 -1.83 2.76
N ASP A 219 14.93 -1.76 2.01
CA ASP A 219 15.00 -1.84 0.57
C ASP A 219 15.81 -0.65 0.04
N PRO A 220 16.85 -0.88 -0.79
CA PRO A 220 17.67 0.19 -1.31
C PRO A 220 16.85 1.24 -2.08
N ARG A 221 15.65 0.91 -2.56
CA ARG A 221 14.72 1.85 -3.22
C ARG A 221 14.06 2.79 -2.22
N THR A 222 13.57 2.27 -1.08
CA THR A 222 12.94 3.11 -0.05
C THR A 222 13.96 4.06 0.56
N ALA A 223 15.20 3.60 0.79
CA ALA A 223 16.28 4.45 1.25
C ALA A 223 16.62 5.60 0.27
N ARG A 224 16.52 5.39 -1.05
CA ARG A 224 16.70 6.45 -2.06
C ARG A 224 15.57 7.48 -2.02
N VAL A 225 14.33 7.02 -1.91
CA VAL A 225 13.16 7.90 -1.76
C VAL A 225 13.30 8.75 -0.51
N ASP A 226 13.65 8.15 0.63
CA ASP A 226 13.86 8.87 1.89
C ASP A 226 14.94 9.95 1.75
N ALA A 227 16.10 9.58 1.20
CA ALA A 227 17.19 10.53 0.98
C ALA A 227 16.80 11.70 0.04
N LEU A 228 15.97 11.44 -0.97
CA LEU A 228 15.47 12.47 -1.89
C LEU A 228 14.45 13.39 -1.21
N CYS A 229 13.50 12.82 -0.47
CA CYS A 229 12.50 13.55 0.28
C CYS A 229 13.14 14.43 1.38
N ASP A 230 14.16 13.92 2.07
CA ASP A 230 14.91 14.67 3.08
C ASP A 230 15.66 15.86 2.46
N LYS A 231 16.30 15.67 1.30
CA LYS A 231 16.92 16.77 0.55
C LYS A 231 15.89 17.81 0.11
N LEU A 232 14.75 17.36 -0.42
CA LEU A 232 13.67 18.24 -0.85
C LEU A 232 13.13 19.08 0.31
N LEU A 233 12.90 18.48 1.48
CA LEU A 233 12.46 19.19 2.68
C LEU A 233 13.51 20.18 3.18
N ALA A 234 14.79 19.81 3.16
CA ALA A 234 15.88 20.71 3.54
C ALA A 234 15.93 21.94 2.63
N GLU A 235 15.82 21.75 1.31
CA GLU A 235 15.78 22.84 0.32
C GLU A 235 14.54 23.73 0.48
N LEU A 236 13.36 23.14 0.71
CA LEU A 236 12.12 23.90 0.94
C LEU A 236 12.17 24.73 2.22
N ARG A 237 12.80 24.22 3.29
CA ARG A 237 12.97 24.97 4.55
C ARG A 237 13.96 26.13 4.41
N ALA A 238 15.04 25.91 3.66
CA ALA A 238 16.09 26.91 3.41
C ALA A 238 15.72 27.94 2.33
N GLY A 239 14.67 27.68 1.54
CA GLY A 239 14.29 28.48 0.40
C GLY A 239 13.58 29.82 0.71
N PRO A 240 13.56 30.76 -0.26
CA PRO A 240 12.91 32.07 -0.13
C PRO A 240 11.40 31.97 0.14
N GLY A 241 10.82 33.00 0.78
CA GLY A 241 9.42 33.02 1.24
C GLY A 241 8.36 32.68 0.17
N VAL A 242 8.65 32.98 -1.09
CA VAL A 242 7.82 32.61 -2.25
C VAL A 242 7.55 31.10 -2.30
N LEU A 243 8.52 30.25 -1.94
CA LEU A 243 8.33 28.79 -1.88
C LEU A 243 7.36 28.37 -0.77
N ARG A 244 7.28 29.12 0.34
CA ARG A 244 6.36 28.84 1.44
C ARG A 244 4.93 29.30 1.14
N GLU A 245 4.76 30.29 0.26
CA GLU A 245 3.45 30.77 -0.20
C GLU A 245 2.85 29.87 -1.29
N VAL A 246 3.69 29.32 -2.17
CA VAL A 246 3.31 28.46 -3.30
C VAL A 246 2.80 27.10 -2.82
N VAL A 247 3.38 26.55 -1.75
CA VAL A 247 3.01 25.25 -1.20
C VAL A 247 2.47 25.46 0.20
N HIS A 248 1.15 25.42 0.38
CA HIS A 248 0.57 25.34 1.71
C HIS A 248 0.89 23.96 2.29
N GLN A 249 1.75 23.91 3.32
CA GLN A 249 2.19 22.69 4.03
C GLN A 249 3.03 21.72 3.17
N PRO A 250 4.21 22.14 2.67
CA PRO A 250 5.08 21.30 1.85
C PRO A 250 5.53 20.03 2.57
N GLU A 251 5.64 20.10 3.89
CA GLU A 251 6.03 18.99 4.73
C GLU A 251 5.02 17.85 4.67
N GLN A 252 3.72 18.18 4.70
CA GLN A 252 2.66 17.17 4.61
C GLN A 252 2.59 16.53 3.22
N THR A 253 2.76 17.30 2.15
CA THR A 253 2.76 16.76 0.78
C THR A 253 3.96 15.82 0.55
N VAL A 254 5.16 16.22 0.97
CA VAL A 254 6.37 15.39 0.80
C VAL A 254 6.32 14.15 1.69
N GLU A 255 5.81 14.26 2.92
CA GLU A 255 5.57 13.10 3.78
C GLU A 255 4.49 12.17 3.22
N GLY A 256 3.45 12.72 2.60
CA GLY A 256 2.43 11.95 1.87
C GLY A 256 3.05 11.15 0.73
N LEU A 257 3.86 11.79 -0.11
CA LEU A 257 4.58 11.13 -1.21
C LEU A 257 5.53 10.03 -0.71
N ARG A 258 6.26 10.30 0.36
CA ARG A 258 7.16 9.32 1.01
C ARG A 258 6.38 8.08 1.45
N LYS A 259 5.26 8.28 2.16
CA LYS A 259 4.37 7.20 2.59
C LYS A 259 3.80 6.41 1.40
N SER A 260 3.34 7.09 0.36
CA SER A 260 2.81 6.42 -0.84
C SER A 260 3.87 5.58 -1.56
N CYS A 261 5.09 6.10 -1.70
CA CYS A 261 6.20 5.34 -2.28
C CYS A 261 6.55 4.09 -1.45
N HIS A 262 6.50 4.20 -0.12
CA HIS A 262 6.75 3.08 0.80
C HIS A 262 5.65 2.03 0.72
N GLU A 263 4.39 2.44 0.69
CA GLU A 263 3.26 1.52 0.55
C GLU A 263 3.29 0.78 -0.79
N LEU A 264 3.62 1.48 -1.89
CA LEU A 264 3.82 0.84 -3.20
C LEU A 264 4.94 -0.21 -3.17
N ALA A 265 6.11 0.14 -2.65
CA ALA A 265 7.24 -0.76 -2.55
C ALA A 265 6.92 -1.96 -1.63
N ARG A 266 6.24 -1.72 -0.51
CA ARG A 266 5.81 -2.78 0.40
C ARG A 266 4.84 -3.75 -0.29
N ARG A 267 3.79 -3.26 -0.95
CA ARG A 267 2.79 -4.10 -1.61
C ARG A 267 3.37 -4.88 -2.78
N GLU A 268 4.24 -4.25 -3.57
CA GLU A 268 4.97 -4.93 -4.64
C GLU A 268 5.78 -6.12 -4.10
N ARG A 269 6.49 -5.94 -2.98
CA ARG A 269 7.20 -7.03 -2.30
C ARG A 269 6.25 -8.10 -1.76
N GLU A 270 5.13 -7.71 -1.17
CA GLU A 270 4.11 -8.67 -0.70
C GLU A 270 3.58 -9.52 -1.87
N LEU A 271 3.32 -8.92 -3.04
CA LEU A 271 2.90 -9.66 -4.24
C LEU A 271 4.00 -10.57 -4.79
N ARG A 272 5.26 -10.09 -4.86
CA ARG A 272 6.40 -10.91 -5.30
C ARG A 272 6.72 -12.05 -4.34
N ALA A 273 6.49 -11.87 -3.05
CA ALA A 273 6.62 -12.94 -2.06
C ALA A 273 5.57 -14.04 -2.25
N LEU A 274 4.39 -13.70 -2.79
CA LEU A 274 3.33 -14.68 -3.11
C LEU A 274 3.56 -15.39 -4.45
N SER A 275 4.33 -14.80 -5.37
CA SER A 275 4.74 -15.42 -6.64
C SER A 275 6.27 -15.38 -6.83
N PRO A 276 7.03 -16.18 -6.06
CA PRO A 276 8.47 -16.24 -6.24
C PRO A 276 8.80 -16.91 -7.59
N PRO A 277 9.83 -16.42 -8.31
CA PRO A 277 10.16 -16.89 -9.66
C PRO A 277 10.62 -18.35 -9.69
N GLU A 278 11.13 -18.88 -8.57
CA GLU A 278 11.48 -20.29 -8.45
C GLU A 278 10.25 -21.20 -8.51
N GLU A 279 9.13 -20.78 -7.91
CA GLU A 279 7.92 -21.58 -7.93
C GLU A 279 7.23 -21.52 -9.30
N GLU A 280 7.31 -20.41 -10.03
CA GLU A 280 6.84 -20.34 -11.43
C GLU A 280 7.58 -21.35 -12.31
N ARG A 281 8.91 -21.46 -12.17
CA ARG A 281 9.72 -22.47 -12.87
C ARG A 281 9.32 -23.89 -12.50
N ARG A 282 9.09 -24.15 -11.21
CA ARG A 282 8.63 -25.48 -10.75
C ARG A 282 7.27 -25.85 -11.36
N LEU A 283 6.32 -24.91 -11.38
CA LEU A 283 5.01 -25.13 -12.00
C LEU A 283 5.10 -25.35 -13.52
N GLU A 284 6.06 -24.70 -14.19
CA GLU A 284 6.35 -24.95 -15.61
C GLU A 284 6.85 -26.37 -15.86
N GLU A 285 7.81 -26.83 -15.06
CA GLU A 285 8.32 -28.19 -15.14
C GLU A 285 7.24 -29.23 -14.82
N GLU A 286 6.44 -29.00 -13.78
CA GLU A 286 5.32 -29.87 -13.40
C GLU A 286 4.27 -29.95 -14.51
N ARG A 287 3.93 -28.82 -15.15
CA ARG A 287 3.02 -28.79 -16.31
C ARG A 287 3.58 -29.61 -17.46
N ALA A 288 4.85 -29.41 -17.82
CA ALA A 288 5.49 -30.13 -18.92
C ALA A 288 5.48 -31.65 -18.66
N ARG A 289 5.80 -32.07 -17.42
CA ARG A 289 5.74 -33.49 -17.02
C ARG A 289 4.32 -34.04 -17.08
N LEU A 290 3.33 -33.30 -16.59
CA LEU A 290 1.93 -33.74 -16.59
C LEU A 290 1.35 -33.82 -18.01
N ALA A 291 1.68 -32.85 -18.87
CA ALA A 291 1.28 -32.85 -20.28
C ALA A 291 1.89 -34.05 -21.04
N ALA A 292 3.18 -34.31 -20.87
CA ALA A 292 3.82 -35.50 -21.45
C ALA A 292 3.17 -36.80 -20.97
N ARG A 293 2.76 -36.86 -19.69
CA ARG A 293 2.04 -38.02 -19.15
C ARG A 293 0.66 -38.20 -19.78
N VAL A 294 -0.10 -37.11 -19.95
CA VAL A 294 -1.41 -37.10 -20.64
C VAL A 294 -1.29 -37.65 -22.07
N GLU A 295 -0.25 -37.25 -22.80
CA GLU A 295 -0.03 -37.71 -24.18
C GLU A 295 0.31 -39.20 -24.25
N SER A 296 1.08 -39.71 -23.28
CA SER A 296 1.49 -41.11 -23.22
C SER A 296 0.41 -42.07 -22.70
N GLU A 297 -0.61 -41.56 -22.01
CA GLU A 297 -1.62 -42.37 -21.32
C GLU A 297 -2.66 -42.92 -22.29
N ARG A 298 -2.94 -44.23 -22.17
CA ARG A 298 -3.86 -44.95 -23.08
C ARG A 298 -5.22 -45.22 -22.47
N ASP A 299 -5.29 -45.28 -21.13
CA ASP A 299 -6.57 -45.43 -20.42
C ASP A 299 -7.35 -44.11 -20.47
N GLY A 300 -8.54 -44.15 -21.07
CA GLY A 300 -9.39 -42.98 -21.24
C GLY A 300 -9.80 -42.32 -19.92
N VAL A 301 -10.06 -43.10 -18.86
CA VAL A 301 -10.49 -42.56 -17.56
C VAL A 301 -9.32 -41.89 -16.84
N VAL A 302 -8.13 -42.49 -16.91
CA VAL A 302 -6.92 -41.90 -16.33
C VAL A 302 -6.53 -40.64 -17.09
N LYS A 303 -6.61 -40.67 -18.42
CA LYS A 303 -6.33 -39.51 -19.27
C LYS A 303 -7.25 -38.34 -18.94
N GLU A 304 -8.56 -38.56 -18.83
CA GLU A 304 -9.52 -37.50 -18.46
C GLU A 304 -9.19 -36.87 -17.09
N ARG A 305 -8.80 -37.69 -16.10
CA ARG A 305 -8.38 -37.20 -14.78
C ARG A 305 -7.09 -36.37 -14.85
N LEU A 306 -6.11 -36.81 -15.63
CA LEU A 306 -4.86 -36.09 -15.83
C LEU A 306 -5.07 -34.77 -16.58
N GLU A 307 -5.97 -34.75 -17.58
CA GLU A 307 -6.37 -33.53 -18.29
C GLU A 307 -7.08 -32.54 -17.34
N SER A 308 -7.93 -33.02 -16.44
CA SER A 308 -8.55 -32.19 -15.40
C SER A 308 -7.50 -31.59 -14.45
N ALA A 309 -6.54 -32.40 -14.00
CA ALA A 309 -5.43 -31.92 -13.18
C ALA A 309 -4.56 -30.89 -13.93
N LEU A 310 -4.33 -31.08 -15.23
CA LEU A 310 -3.58 -30.13 -16.07
C LEU A 310 -4.30 -28.79 -16.19
N ARG A 311 -5.64 -28.79 -16.35
CA ARG A 311 -6.45 -27.56 -16.37
C ARG A 311 -6.37 -26.80 -15.05
N LEU A 312 -6.39 -27.51 -13.91
CA LEU A 312 -6.23 -26.87 -12.59
C LEU A 312 -4.86 -26.22 -12.44
N LEU A 313 -3.80 -26.88 -12.93
CA LEU A 313 -2.45 -26.34 -12.91
C LEU A 313 -2.31 -25.11 -13.83
N ASP A 314 -2.92 -25.13 -15.01
CA ASP A 314 -2.95 -24.00 -15.93
C ASP A 314 -3.68 -22.78 -15.31
N GLU A 315 -4.78 -23.01 -14.58
CA GLU A 315 -5.49 -21.95 -13.86
C GLU A 315 -4.64 -21.37 -12.72
N GLN A 316 -3.96 -22.22 -11.93
CA GLN A 316 -3.03 -21.75 -10.90
C GLN A 316 -1.90 -20.90 -11.49
N ARG A 317 -1.35 -21.31 -12.64
CA ARG A 317 -0.34 -20.53 -13.36
C ARG A 317 -0.88 -19.18 -13.82
N LYS A 318 -2.10 -19.14 -14.34
CA LYS A 318 -2.76 -17.91 -14.78
C LYS A 318 -2.92 -16.93 -13.63
N GLN A 319 -3.43 -17.39 -12.49
CA GLN A 319 -3.59 -16.57 -11.27
C GLN A 319 -2.24 -15.99 -10.79
N ARG A 320 -1.16 -16.78 -10.87
CA ARG A 320 0.19 -16.29 -10.51
C ARG A 320 0.74 -15.28 -11.51
N ALA A 321 0.52 -15.48 -12.81
CA ALA A 321 0.88 -14.51 -13.83
C ALA A 321 0.14 -13.18 -13.65
N GLU A 322 -1.12 -13.21 -13.19
CA GLU A 322 -1.88 -12.02 -12.83
C GLU A 322 -1.23 -11.28 -11.64
N LEU A 323 -0.81 -12.00 -10.58
CA LEU A 323 -0.07 -11.42 -9.45
C LEU A 323 1.27 -10.79 -9.87
N ALA A 324 2.04 -11.47 -10.73
CA ALA A 324 3.30 -10.96 -11.25
C ALA A 324 3.10 -9.70 -12.12
N THR A 325 2.04 -9.66 -12.90
CA THR A 325 1.65 -8.48 -13.70
C THR A 325 1.26 -7.32 -12.78
N ALA A 326 0.47 -7.58 -11.74
CA ALA A 326 0.11 -6.57 -10.75
C ALA A 326 1.33 -6.01 -10.02
N ALA A 327 2.27 -6.86 -9.60
CA ALA A 327 3.53 -6.42 -8.99
C ALA A 327 4.36 -5.53 -9.93
N SER A 328 4.45 -5.91 -11.21
CA SER A 328 5.15 -5.11 -12.23
C SER A 328 4.50 -3.74 -12.45
N ARG A 329 3.16 -3.66 -12.37
CA ARG A 329 2.45 -2.38 -12.43
C ARG A 329 2.77 -1.50 -11.22
N LEU A 330 2.77 -2.06 -10.01
CA LEU A 330 3.13 -1.30 -8.80
C LEU A 330 4.57 -0.79 -8.84
N GLU A 331 5.50 -1.59 -9.36
CA GLU A 331 6.89 -1.17 -9.59
C GLU A 331 6.97 0.01 -10.57
N ALA A 332 6.22 -0.04 -11.68
CA ALA A 332 6.17 1.05 -12.65
C ALA A 332 5.62 2.34 -12.04
N GLU A 333 4.56 2.27 -11.23
CA GLU A 333 4.01 3.44 -10.53
C GLU A 333 5.00 4.00 -9.49
N HIS A 334 5.69 3.12 -8.74
CA HIS A 334 6.75 3.56 -7.83
C HIS A 334 7.86 4.32 -8.57
N MET A 335 8.32 3.79 -9.72
CA MET A 335 9.34 4.46 -10.53
C MET A 335 8.85 5.80 -11.09
N ARG A 336 7.59 5.87 -11.54
CA ARG A 336 6.97 7.13 -11.99
C ARG A 336 6.99 8.17 -10.87
N LEU A 337 6.48 7.84 -9.69
CA LEU A 337 6.47 8.76 -8.54
C LEU A 337 7.88 9.19 -8.13
N TYR A 338 8.84 8.26 -8.15
CA TYR A 338 10.24 8.57 -7.87
C TYR A 338 10.80 9.62 -8.84
N TYR A 339 10.60 9.45 -10.15
CA TYR A 339 11.06 10.45 -11.13
C TYR A 339 10.30 11.77 -11.02
N THR A 340 9.02 11.76 -10.65
CA THR A 340 8.27 12.98 -10.38
C THR A 340 8.85 13.73 -9.17
N LEU A 341 9.23 13.01 -8.11
CA LEU A 341 9.93 13.60 -6.95
C LEU A 341 11.29 14.19 -7.35
N GLU A 342 12.07 13.50 -8.19
CA GLU A 342 13.35 14.03 -8.68
C GLU A 342 13.13 15.31 -9.50
N ASN A 343 12.13 15.32 -10.37
CA ASN A 343 11.78 16.48 -11.16
C ASN A 343 11.36 17.66 -10.25
N LEU A 344 10.51 17.43 -9.24
CA LEU A 344 10.17 18.45 -8.25
C LEU A 344 11.40 19.00 -7.54
N TYR A 345 12.33 18.13 -7.13
CA TYR A 345 13.59 18.54 -6.53
C TYR A 345 14.39 19.46 -7.46
N THR A 346 14.53 19.11 -8.74
CA THR A 346 15.23 19.98 -9.71
C THR A 346 14.52 21.31 -9.92
N GLN A 347 13.18 21.34 -9.89
CA GLN A 347 12.41 22.58 -10.02
C GLN A 347 12.62 23.49 -8.80
N VAL A 348 12.60 22.92 -7.58
CA VAL A 348 12.90 23.67 -6.35
C VAL A 348 14.30 24.27 -6.40
N LEU A 349 15.30 23.48 -6.84
CA LEU A 349 16.67 24.00 -7.02
C LEU A 349 16.74 25.13 -8.05
N ARG A 350 16.01 25.03 -9.16
CA ARG A 350 15.94 26.09 -10.18
C ARG A 350 15.34 27.38 -9.62
N VAL A 351 14.21 27.29 -8.90
CA VAL A 351 13.57 28.44 -8.24
C VAL A 351 14.53 29.11 -7.26
N ARG A 352 15.29 28.31 -6.49
CA ARG A 352 16.30 28.82 -5.57
C ARG A 352 17.45 29.54 -6.28
N SER A 353 17.86 29.05 -7.45
CA SER A 353 18.95 29.65 -8.25
C SER A 353 18.53 30.84 -9.10
N ALA A 354 17.22 31.08 -9.26
CA ALA A 354 16.71 32.18 -10.07
C ALA A 354 16.77 33.50 -9.28
N ASP A 355 17.28 34.56 -9.91
CA ASP A 355 17.26 35.91 -9.34
C ASP A 355 15.82 36.37 -9.06
N ALA A 356 15.65 37.38 -8.19
CA ALA A 356 14.34 37.85 -7.73
C ALA A 356 13.32 38.16 -8.85
N ALA A 357 13.77 38.54 -10.05
CA ALA A 357 12.91 38.78 -11.22
C ALA A 357 12.45 37.49 -11.94
N GLY A 358 13.17 36.37 -11.80
CA GLY A 358 12.81 35.06 -12.35
C GLY A 358 12.08 34.15 -11.35
N ALA A 359 12.10 34.51 -10.07
CA ALA A 359 11.50 33.74 -8.98
C ALA A 359 9.97 33.58 -9.13
N ASP A 360 9.26 34.58 -9.65
CA ASP A 360 7.81 34.53 -9.80
C ASP A 360 7.36 33.57 -10.91
N VAL A 361 8.04 33.60 -12.06
CA VAL A 361 7.76 32.70 -13.21
C VAL A 361 8.12 31.26 -12.85
N ALA A 362 9.27 31.05 -12.20
CA ALA A 362 9.69 29.74 -11.73
C ALA A 362 8.77 29.22 -10.61
N GLY A 363 8.30 30.10 -9.72
CA GLY A 363 7.35 29.78 -8.66
C GLY A 363 5.96 29.40 -9.18
N ALA A 364 5.48 30.02 -10.26
CA ALA A 364 4.23 29.63 -10.92
C ALA A 364 4.31 28.22 -11.54
N GLY A 365 5.46 27.89 -12.15
CA GLY A 365 5.72 26.54 -12.68
C GLY A 365 5.73 25.47 -11.58
N LEU A 366 6.36 25.77 -10.44
CA LEU A 366 6.37 24.87 -9.27
C LEU A 366 4.95 24.66 -8.71
N ARG A 367 4.16 25.73 -8.60
CA ARG A 367 2.75 25.68 -8.12
C ARG A 367 1.93 24.68 -8.94
N ARG A 368 2.02 24.79 -10.27
CA ARG A 368 1.34 23.88 -11.21
C ARG A 368 1.85 22.44 -11.09
N SER A 369 3.15 22.25 -10.89
CA SER A 369 3.73 20.91 -10.73
C SER A 369 3.31 20.23 -9.43
N VAL A 370 3.13 21.01 -8.36
CA VAL A 370 2.64 20.51 -7.06
C VAL A 370 1.14 20.19 -7.13
N GLU A 371 0.33 21.05 -7.76
CA GLU A 371 -1.10 20.77 -7.99
C GLU A 371 -1.31 19.52 -8.85
N GLN A 372 -0.55 19.39 -9.95
CA GLN A 372 -0.59 18.21 -10.80
C GLN A 372 -0.19 16.95 -10.03
N LEU A 373 0.81 17.03 -9.16
CA LEU A 373 1.24 15.91 -8.35
C LEU A 373 0.21 15.54 -7.26
N GLY A 374 -0.51 16.51 -6.69
CA GLY A 374 -1.66 16.24 -5.82
C GLY A 374 -2.73 15.41 -6.54
N LEU A 375 -3.08 15.79 -7.78
CA LEU A 375 -4.03 15.04 -8.61
C LEU A 375 -3.52 13.63 -8.97
N GLU A 376 -2.22 13.50 -9.27
CA GLU A 376 -1.62 12.19 -9.54
C GLU A 376 -1.58 11.31 -8.28
N MET A 377 -1.35 11.88 -7.09
CA MET A 377 -1.41 11.16 -5.82
C MET A 377 -2.81 10.65 -5.51
N ASP A 378 -3.84 11.48 -5.68
CA ASP A 378 -5.22 11.09 -5.44
C ASP A 378 -5.64 9.97 -6.40
N ALA A 379 -5.24 10.06 -7.68
CA ALA A 379 -5.48 9.00 -8.66
C ALA A 379 -4.72 7.69 -8.32
N VAL A 380 -3.49 7.78 -7.82
CA VAL A 380 -2.72 6.59 -7.36
C VAL A 380 -3.35 6.00 -6.10
N ALA A 381 -3.81 6.83 -5.16
CA ALA A 381 -4.52 6.37 -3.97
C ALA A 381 -5.84 5.67 -4.33
N GLU A 382 -6.62 6.23 -5.25
CA GLU A 382 -7.85 5.62 -5.76
C GLU A 382 -7.56 4.29 -6.48
N ALA A 383 -6.55 4.25 -7.36
CA ALA A 383 -6.14 3.01 -8.02
C ALA A 383 -5.63 1.95 -7.02
N LEU A 384 -4.98 2.37 -5.93
CA LEU A 384 -4.53 1.48 -4.86
C LEU A 384 -5.67 0.96 -3.99
N GLU A 385 -6.75 1.72 -3.84
CA GLU A 385 -7.97 1.27 -3.17
C GLU A 385 -8.78 0.32 -4.05
N GLU A 386 -8.84 0.55 -5.36
CA GLU A 386 -9.53 -0.33 -6.32
C GLU A 386 -8.88 -1.73 -6.36
N VAL A 387 -7.54 -1.79 -6.44
CA VAL A 387 -6.78 -3.05 -6.34
C VAL A 387 -6.97 -3.73 -4.98
N HIS A 388 -7.22 -2.96 -3.90
CA HIS A 388 -7.52 -3.51 -2.59
C HIS A 388 -8.95 -4.08 -2.49
N ARG A 389 -9.89 -3.51 -3.25
CA ARG A 389 -11.29 -3.93 -3.31
C ARG A 389 -11.48 -5.21 -4.12
N ASP A 390 -10.63 -5.42 -5.13
CA ASP A 390 -10.61 -6.62 -5.97
C ASP A 390 -9.73 -7.76 -5.44
N ALA A 391 -9.06 -7.57 -4.29
CA ALA A 391 -8.36 -8.66 -3.63
C ALA A 391 -9.39 -9.68 -3.08
N PRO A 392 -9.45 -10.92 -3.61
CA PRO A 392 -10.39 -11.90 -3.11
C PRO A 392 -10.13 -12.18 -1.62
N PRO A 393 -11.18 -12.40 -0.80
CA PRO A 393 -11.00 -12.75 0.61
C PRO A 393 -10.09 -13.97 0.69
N ARG A 394 -9.03 -13.91 1.51
CA ARG A 394 -8.11 -15.01 1.78
C ARG A 394 -8.88 -16.24 2.25
N GLU A 395 -9.33 -17.06 1.31
CA GLU A 395 -9.89 -18.36 1.57
C GLU A 395 -8.71 -19.25 1.97
N ARG A 396 -8.68 -19.61 3.26
CA ARG A 396 -7.64 -20.51 3.78
C ARG A 396 -7.81 -21.84 3.08
N VAL A 397 -6.93 -22.13 2.13
CA VAL A 397 -6.77 -23.47 1.57
C VAL A 397 -6.49 -24.41 2.74
N PRO A 398 -7.35 -25.42 2.99
CA PRO A 398 -7.06 -26.41 4.01
C PRO A 398 -5.87 -27.23 3.54
N THR A 399 -4.74 -27.06 4.23
CA THR A 399 -3.62 -28.01 4.17
C THR A 399 -4.16 -29.37 4.58
N ARG A 400 -4.12 -30.32 3.65
CA ARG A 400 -4.49 -31.72 3.88
C ARG A 400 -3.26 -32.53 4.22
#